data_AF-A0A945PBC8-F1
#
_entry.id   AF-A0A945PBC8-F1
#
_cell.length_a   1.000
_cell.length_b   1.000
_cell.length_c   1.000
_cell.angle_alpha   90.00
_cell.angle_beta   90.00
_cell.angle_gamma   90.00
#
_symmetry.space_group_name_H-M   'P 1'
#
loop_
_entity.id
_entity.type
_entity.pdbx_description
1 polymer ?
#
loop_
_entity_poly.entity_id
_entity_poly.type
_entity_poly.pdbx_seq_one_letter_code
_entity_poly.pdbx_strand_id
1 'polypeptide(L)'
;MPDYQCADVVRKLRAAASEIVPYGLTEDLLPLQTSLLEAAGHADAVMTCSYFGAARIDAVLTDFYRDIKKLPGAPWVIEDRVMAFPDPATAASYMGRCDFCVLSLRKIYPIPDGAVLIACSDRAMDALDSWQRSNRLPDSSGSDAVVRARIKAKGQRASWLRSGHLVDEPGISGLHASIQSEGLVNETAADPGEDAVAGSEGSLRYLATREIETDLAIIHRHRKTIADALADTVCEDNCIGDGVGIAVPIRAAARDALRQRAAEDGVFLPVHWPVHDLISLSPMAAHWHATELSLPTLPTWSEDDVGYLCDRLGAVLGEMAA
;
A
#
# COMPACT_ATOMS: atom_id res chain seq x y z
N MET A 1 1.58 -1.65 -17.18
CA MET A 1 1.61 -1.44 -15.71
C MET A 1 3.06 -1.13 -15.30
N PRO A 2 3.36 -0.55 -14.13
CA PRO A 2 4.75 -0.33 -13.74
C PRO A 2 5.48 -1.66 -13.53
N ASP A 3 6.79 -1.66 -13.79
CA ASP A 3 7.68 -2.80 -13.58
C ASP A 3 7.92 -3.16 -12.09
N TYR A 4 7.76 -2.19 -11.19
CA TYR A 4 7.81 -2.39 -9.75
C TYR A 4 6.41 -2.50 -9.14
N GLN A 5 5.88 -3.69 -8.91
CA GLN A 5 4.52 -3.87 -8.39
C GLN A 5 4.40 -5.08 -7.46
N CYS A 6 3.36 -5.12 -6.64
CA CYS A 6 2.99 -6.26 -5.81
C CYS A 6 2.77 -7.53 -6.65
N ALA A 7 3.37 -8.63 -6.23
CA ALA A 7 3.23 -9.93 -6.91
C ALA A 7 1.77 -10.40 -7.03
N ASP A 8 0.91 -10.08 -6.06
CA ASP A 8 -0.52 -10.42 -6.13
C ASP A 8 -1.26 -9.68 -7.23
N VAL A 9 -0.95 -8.39 -7.42
CA VAL A 9 -1.51 -7.59 -8.53
C VAL A 9 -1.07 -8.19 -9.85
N VAL A 10 0.22 -8.50 -10.00
CA VAL A 10 0.77 -9.11 -11.22
C VAL A 10 0.11 -10.45 -11.50
N ARG A 11 -0.04 -11.31 -10.49
CA ARG A 11 -0.72 -12.61 -10.62
C ARG A 11 -2.17 -12.45 -11.08
N LYS A 12 -2.94 -11.55 -10.47
CA LYS A 12 -4.35 -11.31 -10.84
C LYS A 12 -4.47 -10.76 -12.27
N LEU A 13 -3.62 -9.81 -12.64
CA LEU A 13 -3.62 -9.26 -14.01
C LEU A 13 -3.23 -10.30 -15.05
N ARG A 14 -2.29 -11.21 -14.76
CA ARG A 14 -1.95 -12.32 -15.68
C ARG A 14 -3.10 -13.29 -15.91
N ALA A 15 -3.98 -13.45 -14.92
CA ALA A 15 -5.17 -14.27 -15.07
C ALA A 15 -6.27 -13.55 -15.87
N ALA A 16 -6.32 -12.22 -15.82
CA ALA A 16 -7.38 -11.42 -16.43
C ALA A 16 -7.04 -10.85 -17.81
N ALA A 17 -5.75 -10.63 -18.12
CA ALA A 17 -5.28 -10.01 -19.36
C ALA A 17 -4.52 -11.03 -20.23
N SER A 18 -4.63 -10.90 -21.55
CA SER A 18 -3.87 -11.71 -22.51
C SER A 18 -2.38 -11.41 -22.49
N GLU A 19 -2.02 -10.17 -22.18
CA GLU A 19 -0.64 -9.69 -22.16
C GLU A 19 -0.46 -8.61 -21.08
N ILE A 20 0.72 -8.59 -20.45
CA ILE A 20 1.15 -7.51 -19.56
C ILE A 20 2.38 -6.85 -20.16
N VAL A 21 2.25 -5.57 -20.48
CA VAL A 21 3.36 -4.73 -20.93
C VAL A 21 3.83 -3.87 -19.73
N PRO A 22 5.05 -4.12 -19.19
CA PRO A 22 5.63 -3.29 -18.15
C PRO A 22 6.17 -1.98 -18.74
N TYR A 23 6.09 -0.89 -17.98
CA TYR A 23 6.80 0.37 -18.26
C TYR A 23 7.74 0.71 -17.10
N GLY A 24 8.79 1.49 -17.39
CA GLY A 24 9.84 1.79 -16.42
C GLY A 24 9.52 2.96 -15.47
N LEU A 25 10.24 3.01 -14.35
CA LEU A 25 10.13 4.06 -13.34
C LEU A 25 11.41 4.89 -13.23
N THR A 26 11.27 6.13 -12.77
CA THR A 26 12.40 6.94 -12.28
C THR A 26 12.85 6.44 -10.91
N GLU A 27 13.96 7.00 -10.42
CA GLU A 27 14.42 6.77 -9.06
C GLU A 27 13.39 7.19 -8.02
N ASP A 28 12.59 8.22 -8.27
CA ASP A 28 11.50 8.68 -7.39
C ASP A 28 10.18 7.88 -7.54
N LEU A 29 10.21 6.70 -8.17
CA LEU A 29 9.02 5.88 -8.47
C LEU A 29 7.96 6.60 -9.32
N LEU A 30 8.37 7.53 -10.18
CA LEU A 30 7.49 8.18 -11.14
C LEU A 30 7.52 7.43 -12.49
N PRO A 31 6.40 7.34 -13.23
CA PRO A 31 6.41 6.75 -14.56
C PRO A 31 7.41 7.42 -15.52
N LEU A 32 8.23 6.62 -16.22
CA LEU A 32 9.05 7.12 -17.33
C LEU A 32 8.16 7.37 -18.55
N GLN A 33 7.94 8.64 -18.88
CA GLN A 33 6.99 9.10 -19.91
C GLN A 33 7.11 8.32 -21.22
N THR A 34 8.32 8.16 -21.76
CA THR A 34 8.54 7.47 -23.05
C THR A 34 8.03 6.04 -23.02
N SER A 35 8.46 5.26 -22.02
CA SER A 35 8.05 3.85 -21.89
C SER A 35 6.56 3.70 -21.57
N LEU A 36 6.00 4.64 -20.78
CA LEU A 36 4.58 4.65 -20.45
C LEU A 36 3.72 4.87 -21.69
N LEU A 37 4.04 5.90 -22.50
CA LEU A 37 3.26 6.24 -23.69
C LEU A 37 3.40 5.18 -24.79
N GLU A 38 4.58 4.57 -24.94
CA GLU A 38 4.80 3.45 -25.86
C GLU A 38 3.94 2.23 -25.48
N ALA A 39 3.96 1.84 -24.20
CA ALA A 39 3.11 0.76 -23.70
C ALA A 39 1.62 1.09 -23.80
N ALA A 40 1.23 2.33 -23.49
CA ALA A 40 -0.16 2.78 -23.55
C ALA A 40 -0.73 2.81 -24.97
N GLY A 41 0.12 3.04 -25.99
CA GLY A 41 -0.31 3.12 -27.39
C GLY A 41 -0.89 1.82 -27.97
N HIS A 42 -0.68 0.69 -27.28
CA HIS A 42 -1.11 -0.64 -27.71
C HIS A 42 -1.96 -1.36 -26.66
N ALA A 43 -2.34 -0.68 -25.57
CA ALA A 43 -3.03 -1.29 -24.45
C ALA A 43 -4.53 -0.99 -24.47
N ASP A 44 -5.32 -1.87 -23.85
CA ASP A 44 -6.72 -1.60 -23.50
C ASP A 44 -6.84 -0.83 -22.18
N ALA A 45 -5.86 -1.02 -21.29
CA ALA A 45 -5.78 -0.39 -19.98
C ALA A 45 -4.33 -0.13 -19.54
N VAL A 46 -4.13 0.99 -18.86
CA VAL A 46 -2.88 1.42 -18.25
C VAL A 46 -3.10 1.54 -16.76
N MET A 47 -2.29 0.85 -15.97
CA MET A 47 -2.29 0.96 -14.52
C MET A 47 -1.09 1.80 -14.09
N THR A 48 -1.32 2.87 -13.31
CA THR A 48 -0.31 3.66 -12.59
C THR A 48 -0.36 3.32 -11.11
N CYS A 49 0.68 3.64 -10.34
CA CYS A 49 0.71 3.35 -8.91
C CYS A 49 1.24 4.54 -8.12
N SER A 50 0.48 4.96 -7.11
CA SER A 50 0.83 6.04 -6.18
C SER A 50 1.60 5.45 -4.99
N TYR A 51 2.89 5.19 -5.20
CA TYR A 51 3.76 4.51 -4.23
C TYR A 51 3.82 5.26 -2.90
N PHE A 52 3.58 4.53 -1.80
CA PHE A 52 3.62 5.04 -0.42
C PHE A 52 2.77 6.30 -0.17
N GLY A 53 1.81 6.58 -1.06
CA GLY A 53 0.97 7.77 -1.03
C GLY A 53 1.69 9.08 -1.38
N ALA A 54 2.87 9.04 -2.01
CA ALA A 54 3.69 10.21 -2.38
C ALA A 54 2.88 11.29 -3.11
N ALA A 55 3.01 12.57 -2.70
CA ALA A 55 2.26 13.66 -3.31
C ALA A 55 2.86 14.10 -4.66
N ARG A 56 4.16 13.88 -4.89
CA ARG A 56 4.81 14.19 -6.18
C ARG A 56 4.14 13.52 -7.38
N ILE A 57 3.60 12.31 -7.20
CA ILE A 57 2.96 11.59 -8.30
C ILE A 57 1.63 12.24 -8.71
N ASP A 58 0.91 12.87 -7.76
CA ASP A 58 -0.36 13.54 -8.03
C ASP A 58 -0.18 14.68 -9.04
N ALA A 59 0.96 15.38 -8.99
CA ALA A 59 1.27 16.46 -9.92
C ALA A 59 1.47 15.97 -11.37
N VAL A 60 2.08 14.81 -11.56
CA VAL A 60 2.43 14.31 -12.90
C VAL A 60 1.34 13.43 -13.53
N LEU A 61 0.50 12.77 -12.73
CA LEU A 61 -0.56 11.89 -13.25
C LEU A 61 -1.59 12.63 -14.10
N THR A 62 -1.89 13.89 -13.79
CA THR A 62 -2.81 14.71 -14.61
C THR A 62 -2.27 14.89 -16.03
N ASP A 63 -0.97 15.12 -16.18
CA ASP A 63 -0.35 15.30 -17.49
C ASP A 63 -0.22 13.98 -18.24
N PHE A 64 0.15 12.89 -17.55
CA PHE A 64 0.14 11.55 -18.14
C PHE A 64 -1.25 11.13 -18.62
N TYR A 65 -2.28 11.37 -17.81
CA TYR A 65 -3.65 11.11 -18.21
C TYR A 65 -4.00 11.87 -19.48
N ARG A 66 -3.71 13.17 -19.53
CA ARG A 66 -3.95 14.00 -20.72
C ARG A 66 -3.24 13.45 -21.96
N ASP A 67 -2.00 13.00 -21.83
CA ASP A 67 -1.22 12.48 -22.95
C ASP A 67 -1.70 11.08 -23.39
N ILE A 68 -2.02 10.19 -22.45
CA ILE A 68 -2.62 8.88 -22.74
C ILE A 68 -3.96 9.05 -23.45
N LYS A 69 -4.78 10.04 -23.07
CA LYS A 69 -6.08 10.31 -23.71
C LYS A 69 -5.98 10.89 -25.11
N LYS A 70 -4.81 11.33 -25.56
CA LYS A 70 -4.57 11.71 -26.98
C LYS A 70 -4.24 10.52 -27.86
N LEU A 71 -3.95 9.35 -27.29
CA LEU A 71 -3.59 8.16 -28.06
C LEU A 71 -4.81 7.61 -28.82
N PRO A 72 -4.62 7.08 -30.04
CA PRO A 72 -5.68 6.38 -30.76
C PRO A 72 -6.22 5.22 -29.91
N GLY A 73 -7.55 5.12 -29.78
CA GLY A 73 -8.16 4.08 -28.95
C GLY A 73 -7.98 4.26 -27.44
N ALA A 74 -7.44 5.40 -26.99
CA ALA A 74 -7.24 5.84 -25.60
C ALA A 74 -7.61 4.80 -24.53
N PRO A 75 -6.62 4.10 -23.93
CA PRO A 75 -6.86 3.05 -22.95
C PRO A 75 -7.57 3.58 -21.70
N TRP A 76 -8.15 2.67 -20.94
CA TRP A 76 -8.56 2.95 -19.56
C TRP A 76 -7.33 3.29 -18.71
N VAL A 77 -7.42 4.30 -17.86
CA VAL A 77 -6.35 4.67 -16.92
C VAL A 77 -6.80 4.32 -15.51
N ILE A 78 -6.07 3.41 -14.87
CA ILE A 78 -6.36 2.90 -13.53
C ILE A 78 -5.26 3.39 -12.59
N GLU A 79 -5.60 4.19 -11.60
CA GLU A 79 -4.68 4.59 -10.54
C GLU A 79 -4.75 3.62 -9.36
N ASP A 80 -3.65 2.95 -9.08
CA ASP A 80 -3.47 2.13 -7.89
C ASP A 80 -2.97 2.98 -6.72
N ARG A 81 -3.87 3.28 -5.79
CA ARG A 81 -3.59 3.99 -4.54
C ARG A 81 -3.63 3.06 -3.33
N VAL A 82 -3.44 1.75 -3.50
CA VAL A 82 -3.47 0.77 -2.40
C VAL A 82 -2.44 1.08 -1.30
N MET A 83 -1.33 1.73 -1.64
CA MET A 83 -0.31 2.16 -0.68
C MET A 83 -0.52 3.58 -0.13
N ALA A 84 -1.51 4.31 -0.61
CA ALA A 84 -1.90 5.61 -0.08
C ALA A 84 -2.87 5.43 1.10
N PHE A 85 -3.02 6.49 1.90
CA PHE A 85 -4.04 6.53 2.92
C PHE A 85 -5.44 6.51 2.26
N PRO A 86 -6.35 5.63 2.72
CA PRO A 86 -7.65 5.46 2.07
C PRO A 86 -8.62 6.56 2.53
N ASP A 87 -8.51 7.73 1.91
CA ASP A 87 -9.38 8.88 2.15
C ASP A 87 -10.29 9.18 0.94
N PRO A 88 -11.52 8.61 0.92
CA PRO A 88 -12.49 8.90 -0.13
C PRO A 88 -12.92 10.37 -0.19
N ALA A 89 -12.74 11.18 0.85
CA ALA A 89 -13.09 12.60 0.80
C ALA A 89 -12.23 13.36 -0.23
N THR A 90 -11.03 12.85 -0.52
CA THR A 90 -10.15 13.36 -1.58
C THR A 90 -10.44 12.79 -2.96
N ALA A 91 -11.49 11.97 -3.13
CA ALA A 91 -11.87 11.35 -4.40
C ALA A 91 -12.10 12.38 -5.53
N ALA A 92 -12.71 13.52 -5.19
CA ALA A 92 -12.91 14.62 -6.14
C ALA A 92 -11.59 15.13 -6.73
N SER A 93 -10.50 15.02 -5.97
CA SER A 93 -9.19 15.41 -6.44
C SER A 93 -8.70 14.52 -7.58
N TYR A 94 -9.05 13.22 -7.59
CA TYR A 94 -8.60 12.24 -8.59
C TYR A 94 -9.24 12.44 -9.98
N MET A 95 -10.30 13.25 -10.06
CA MET A 95 -10.95 13.60 -11.32
C MET A 95 -9.94 14.18 -12.32
N GLY A 96 -9.94 13.65 -13.55
CA GLY A 96 -9.04 14.10 -14.61
C GLY A 96 -7.59 13.61 -14.49
N ARG A 97 -7.30 12.67 -13.58
CA ARG A 97 -6.00 11.98 -13.45
C ARG A 97 -6.05 10.50 -13.84
N CYS A 98 -7.24 9.91 -13.77
CA CYS A 98 -7.50 8.52 -14.10
C CYS A 98 -8.98 8.34 -14.47
N ASP A 99 -9.32 7.18 -15.04
CA ASP A 99 -10.70 6.74 -15.19
C ASP A 99 -11.18 6.02 -13.93
N PHE A 100 -10.33 5.18 -13.35
CA PHE A 100 -10.63 4.46 -12.11
C PHE A 100 -9.51 4.65 -11.10
N CYS A 101 -9.86 4.81 -9.83
CA CYS A 101 -8.93 4.80 -8.71
C CYS A 101 -9.27 3.64 -7.77
N VAL A 102 -8.23 2.91 -7.32
CA VAL A 102 -8.35 1.78 -6.40
C VAL A 102 -7.69 2.13 -5.08
N LEU A 103 -8.48 2.08 -4.00
CA LEU A 103 -8.00 2.25 -2.63
C LEU A 103 -8.12 0.94 -1.86
N SER A 104 -7.22 0.73 -0.89
CA SER A 104 -7.28 -0.41 0.02
C SER A 104 -7.42 0.07 1.46
N LEU A 105 -8.43 -0.41 2.16
CA LEU A 105 -8.59 -0.20 3.59
C LEU A 105 -7.66 -1.12 4.40
N ARG A 106 -7.36 -2.34 3.90
CA ARG A 106 -6.55 -3.35 4.60
C ARG A 106 -5.17 -2.88 5.07
N LYS A 107 -4.57 -1.93 4.34
CA LYS A 107 -3.17 -1.56 4.56
C LYS A 107 -3.01 -0.62 5.77
N ILE A 108 -3.99 0.24 6.02
CA ILE A 108 -4.02 1.13 7.18
C ILE A 108 -4.93 0.57 8.28
N TYR A 109 -6.10 0.04 7.89
CA TYR A 109 -7.11 -0.49 8.78
C TYR A 109 -7.11 -2.03 8.81
N PRO A 110 -7.55 -2.66 9.90
CA PRO A 110 -7.65 -4.12 10.02
C PRO A 110 -8.85 -4.70 9.24
N ILE A 111 -9.10 -4.22 8.03
CA ILE A 111 -10.26 -4.52 7.18
C ILE A 111 -9.80 -5.34 5.97
N PRO A 112 -9.80 -6.68 6.03
CA PRO A 112 -9.19 -7.53 5.01
C PRO A 112 -9.91 -7.53 3.66
N ASP A 113 -11.23 -7.40 3.68
CA ASP A 113 -12.16 -7.34 2.54
C ASP A 113 -12.43 -5.89 2.09
N GLY A 114 -11.66 -4.93 2.61
CA GLY A 114 -11.90 -3.51 2.40
C GLY A 114 -11.10 -2.94 1.24
N ALA A 115 -11.77 -2.74 0.10
CA ALA A 115 -11.28 -1.95 -1.02
C ALA A 115 -12.37 -1.01 -1.52
N VAL A 116 -11.96 0.10 -2.16
CA VAL A 116 -12.88 1.06 -2.78
C VAL A 116 -12.44 1.29 -4.21
N LEU A 117 -13.36 1.06 -5.15
CA LEU A 117 -13.21 1.46 -6.54
C LEU A 117 -13.95 2.78 -6.76
N ILE A 118 -13.26 3.79 -7.26
CA ILE A 118 -13.82 5.11 -7.54
C ILE A 118 -13.77 5.32 -9.05
N ALA A 119 -14.90 5.70 -9.64
CA ALA A 119 -14.96 6.18 -11.02
C ALA A 119 -14.62 7.68 -11.07
N CYS A 120 -13.63 8.06 -11.87
CA CYS A 120 -13.02 9.40 -11.92
C CYS A 120 -13.16 10.09 -13.28
N SER A 121 -13.94 9.51 -14.20
CA SER A 121 -14.30 10.07 -15.50
C SER A 121 -15.73 9.70 -15.89
N ASP A 122 -16.37 10.47 -16.77
CA ASP A 122 -17.74 10.19 -17.23
C ASP A 122 -17.87 8.78 -17.82
N ARG A 123 -16.90 8.38 -18.64
CA ARG A 123 -16.84 7.03 -19.23
C ARG A 123 -16.74 5.95 -18.16
N ALA A 124 -15.98 6.19 -17.09
CA ALA A 124 -15.85 5.25 -15.98
C ALA A 124 -17.12 5.17 -15.13
N MET A 125 -17.77 6.31 -14.89
CA MET A 125 -19.05 6.37 -14.17
C MET A 125 -20.12 5.58 -14.93
N ASP A 126 -20.26 5.80 -16.24
CA ASP A 126 -21.19 5.05 -17.09
C ASP A 126 -20.90 3.54 -17.08
N ALA A 127 -19.62 3.16 -17.16
CA ALA A 127 -19.21 1.76 -17.14
C ALA A 127 -19.50 1.08 -15.79
N LEU A 128 -19.19 1.75 -14.69
CA LEU A 128 -19.43 1.23 -13.34
C LEU A 128 -20.93 1.10 -13.07
N ASP A 129 -21.71 2.11 -13.44
CA ASP A 129 -23.17 2.09 -13.35
C ASP A 129 -23.78 0.93 -14.14
N SER A 130 -23.33 0.71 -15.38
CA SER A 130 -23.80 -0.39 -16.22
C SER A 130 -23.44 -1.75 -15.62
N TRP A 131 -22.22 -1.87 -15.10
CA TRP A 131 -21.75 -3.07 -14.40
C TRP A 131 -22.57 -3.35 -13.15
N GLN A 132 -22.84 -2.35 -12.30
CA GLN A 132 -23.63 -2.49 -11.07
C GLN A 132 -25.09 -2.89 -11.33
N ARG A 133 -25.71 -2.39 -12.41
CA ARG A 133 -27.07 -2.81 -12.80
C ARG A 133 -27.11 -4.27 -13.25
N SER A 134 -26.02 -4.75 -13.84
CA SER A 134 -25.93 -6.09 -14.42
C SER A 134 -25.41 -7.14 -13.42
N ASN A 135 -24.71 -6.70 -12.37
CA ASN A 135 -24.06 -7.57 -11.41
C ASN A 135 -24.56 -7.26 -10.01
N ARG A 136 -25.23 -8.23 -9.39
CA ARG A 136 -25.54 -8.17 -7.96
C ARG A 136 -24.39 -8.83 -7.21
N LEU A 137 -23.65 -8.02 -6.45
CA LEU A 137 -22.61 -8.55 -5.57
C LEU A 137 -23.25 -9.42 -4.47
N PRO A 138 -22.78 -10.66 -4.26
CA PRO A 138 -23.17 -11.47 -3.12
C PRO A 138 -22.67 -10.86 -1.80
N ASP A 139 -23.36 -11.19 -0.71
CA ASP A 139 -22.96 -10.79 0.65
C ASP A 139 -21.71 -11.56 1.09
N SER A 140 -20.74 -10.86 1.67
CA SER A 140 -19.47 -11.42 2.16
C SER A 140 -19.56 -12.15 3.50
N SER A 141 -20.65 -12.87 3.75
CA SER A 141 -20.93 -13.53 5.05
C SER A 141 -19.82 -14.46 5.55
N GLY A 142 -18.96 -15.00 4.66
CA GLY A 142 -17.76 -15.76 5.00
C GLY A 142 -16.56 -14.92 5.48
N SER A 143 -16.38 -13.71 4.93
CA SER A 143 -15.31 -12.77 5.28
C SER A 143 -15.45 -12.18 6.70
N ASP A 144 -16.67 -12.17 7.23
CA ASP A 144 -17.03 -11.57 8.51
C ASP A 144 -16.29 -12.19 9.72
N ALA A 145 -16.05 -13.52 9.69
CA ALA A 145 -15.26 -14.22 10.70
C ALA A 145 -13.76 -13.88 10.61
N VAL A 146 -13.25 -13.72 9.38
CA VAL A 146 -11.87 -13.33 9.09
C VAL A 146 -11.61 -11.87 9.52
N VAL A 147 -12.55 -10.98 9.25
CA VAL A 147 -12.54 -9.57 9.70
C VAL A 147 -12.49 -9.51 11.22
N ARG A 148 -13.36 -10.25 11.93
CA ARG A 148 -13.33 -10.33 13.41
C ARG A 148 -12.00 -10.87 13.94
N ALA A 149 -11.47 -11.93 13.33
CA ALA A 149 -10.18 -12.50 13.69
C ALA A 149 -9.04 -11.48 13.51
N ARG A 150 -9.05 -10.72 12.41
CA ARG A 150 -8.03 -9.68 12.13
C ARG A 150 -8.15 -8.47 13.05
N ILE A 151 -9.35 -7.99 13.34
CA ILE A 151 -9.59 -6.92 14.32
C ILE A 151 -9.07 -7.35 15.69
N LYS A 152 -9.40 -8.57 16.14
CA LYS A 152 -8.92 -9.14 17.40
C LYS A 152 -7.39 -9.24 17.41
N ALA A 153 -6.78 -9.80 16.36
CA ALA A 153 -5.34 -9.96 16.26
C ALA A 153 -4.59 -8.62 16.27
N LYS A 154 -5.09 -7.61 15.54
CA LYS A 154 -4.50 -6.27 15.51
C LYS A 154 -4.67 -5.55 16.85
N GLY A 155 -5.80 -5.72 17.53
CA GLY A 155 -6.01 -5.22 18.89
C GLY A 155 -5.08 -5.89 19.92
N GLN A 156 -4.89 -7.21 19.83
CA GLN A 156 -3.95 -7.96 20.67
C GLN A 156 -2.49 -7.58 20.39
N ARG A 157 -2.13 -7.30 19.13
CA ARG A 157 -0.80 -6.79 18.77
C ARG A 157 -0.52 -5.43 19.43
N ALA A 158 -1.49 -4.52 19.43
CA ALA A 158 -1.37 -3.24 20.13
C ALA A 158 -1.22 -3.43 21.65
N SER A 159 -1.90 -4.43 22.23
CA SER A 159 -1.74 -4.77 23.65
C SER A 159 -0.35 -5.35 23.96
N TRP A 160 0.18 -6.20 23.09
CA TRP A 160 1.50 -6.81 23.22
C TRP A 160 2.63 -5.78 23.15
N LEU A 161 2.54 -4.81 22.23
CA LEU A 161 3.50 -3.71 22.13
C LEU A 161 3.55 -2.88 23.44
N ARG A 162 2.40 -2.67 24.10
CA ARG A 162 2.32 -1.92 25.36
C ARG A 162 2.78 -2.68 26.59
N SER A 163 2.72 -4.01 26.60
CA SER A 163 3.06 -4.83 27.78
C SER A 163 4.55 -5.13 27.93
N GLY A 164 5.39 -4.61 27.03
CA GLY A 164 6.82 -4.93 26.96
C GLY A 164 7.04 -6.30 26.31
N HIS A 165 8.09 -6.38 25.48
CA HIS A 165 8.46 -7.51 24.61
C HIS A 165 8.76 -8.85 25.32
N LEU A 166 8.51 -8.99 26.63
CA LEU A 166 9.14 -10.03 27.45
C LEU A 166 8.19 -11.09 28.02
N VAL A 167 6.89 -11.08 27.70
CA VAL A 167 6.01 -12.16 28.16
C VAL A 167 5.05 -12.59 27.06
N ASP A 168 5.41 -13.67 26.36
CA ASP A 168 4.44 -14.52 25.66
C ASP A 168 3.60 -15.23 26.74
N GLU A 169 2.61 -14.54 27.32
CA GLU A 169 1.58 -15.23 28.08
C GLU A 169 0.79 -16.12 27.10
N PRO A 170 0.69 -17.44 27.30
CA PRO A 170 0.04 -18.36 26.37
C PRO A 170 -1.43 -18.00 26.05
N GLY A 171 -2.09 -17.22 26.91
CA GLY A 171 -3.46 -16.71 26.71
C GLY A 171 -3.56 -15.40 25.92
N ILE A 172 -2.45 -14.70 25.68
CA ILE A 172 -2.37 -13.36 25.06
C ILE A 172 -1.23 -13.32 24.02
N SER A 173 -1.01 -14.40 23.25
CA SER A 173 0.02 -14.35 22.19
C SER A 173 -0.48 -13.53 20.99
N GLY A 174 -0.28 -12.21 21.06
CA GLY A 174 -0.60 -11.26 19.98
C GLY A 174 0.17 -11.56 18.70
N LEU A 175 1.37 -12.15 18.80
CA LEU A 175 2.16 -12.61 17.65
C LEU A 175 1.48 -13.79 16.95
N HIS A 176 1.09 -14.83 17.70
CA HIS A 176 0.42 -16.00 17.14
C HIS A 176 -0.92 -15.61 16.48
N ALA A 177 -1.73 -14.78 17.16
CA ALA A 177 -2.97 -14.27 16.60
C ALA A 177 -2.74 -13.43 15.33
N SER A 178 -1.68 -12.60 15.30
CA SER A 178 -1.30 -11.84 14.10
C SER A 178 -0.93 -12.77 12.94
N ILE A 179 -0.09 -13.78 13.17
CA ILE A 179 0.33 -14.74 12.13
C ILE A 179 -0.89 -15.51 11.59
N GLN A 180 -1.71 -16.06 12.47
CA GLN A 180 -2.95 -16.77 12.06
C GLN A 180 -3.88 -15.85 11.26
N SER A 181 -4.07 -14.61 11.70
CA SER A 181 -4.95 -13.67 10.99
C SER A 181 -4.43 -13.27 9.61
N GLU A 182 -3.12 -13.25 9.37
CA GLU A 182 -2.57 -13.02 8.03
C GLU A 182 -2.74 -14.26 7.15
N GLY A 183 -2.61 -15.47 7.72
CA GLY A 183 -2.91 -16.73 7.02
C GLY A 183 -4.34 -16.79 6.49
N LEU A 184 -5.32 -16.55 7.37
CA LEU A 184 -6.74 -16.53 7.00
C LEU A 184 -7.05 -15.52 5.87
N VAL A 185 -6.39 -14.36 5.91
CA VAL A 185 -6.65 -13.32 4.91
C VAL A 185 -6.00 -13.64 3.57
N ASN A 186 -4.85 -14.33 3.58
CA ASN A 186 -4.25 -14.83 2.35
C ASN A 186 -5.11 -15.94 1.73
N GLU A 187 -5.72 -16.80 2.55
CA GLU A 187 -6.69 -17.81 2.09
C GLU A 187 -7.91 -17.15 1.44
N THR A 188 -8.53 -16.17 2.10
CA THR A 188 -9.65 -15.40 1.53
C THR A 188 -9.26 -14.68 0.24
N ALA A 189 -8.08 -14.04 0.19
CA ALA A 189 -7.62 -13.32 -0.99
C ALA A 189 -7.24 -14.23 -2.19
N ALA A 190 -7.07 -15.53 -1.94
CA ALA A 190 -6.81 -16.53 -2.96
C ALA A 190 -8.09 -17.18 -3.50
N ASP A 191 -9.23 -17.00 -2.82
CA ASP A 191 -10.53 -17.52 -3.25
C ASP A 191 -11.14 -16.63 -4.36
N PRO A 192 -11.32 -17.14 -5.59
CA PRO A 192 -11.96 -16.38 -6.66
C PRO A 192 -13.41 -15.97 -6.35
N GLY A 193 -14.08 -16.68 -5.43
CA GLY A 193 -15.42 -16.34 -4.95
C GLY A 193 -15.46 -15.03 -4.15
N GLU A 194 -14.32 -14.56 -3.63
CA GLU A 194 -14.20 -13.34 -2.83
C GLU A 194 -13.69 -12.14 -3.65
N ASP A 195 -13.39 -12.31 -4.95
CA ASP A 195 -12.95 -11.20 -5.83
C ASP A 195 -14.09 -10.22 -6.16
N ALA A 196 -15.35 -10.66 -6.04
CA ALA A 196 -16.54 -9.88 -6.35
C ALA A 196 -17.62 -10.09 -5.28
N VAL A 197 -17.34 -9.67 -4.04
CA VAL A 197 -18.29 -9.64 -2.93
C VAL A 197 -18.51 -8.20 -2.45
N ALA A 198 -19.65 -7.93 -1.82
CA ALA A 198 -19.86 -6.67 -1.11
C ALA A 198 -18.98 -6.61 0.16
N GLY A 199 -18.51 -5.42 0.54
CA GLY A 199 -17.81 -5.26 1.82
C GLY A 199 -18.66 -5.71 3.01
N SER A 200 -18.06 -6.36 4.00
CA SER A 200 -18.80 -6.96 5.11
C SER A 200 -19.41 -5.94 6.08
N GLU A 201 -20.44 -6.35 6.81
CA GLU A 201 -21.04 -5.53 7.87
C GLU A 201 -20.04 -5.21 8.98
N GLY A 202 -19.13 -6.17 9.30
CA GLY A 202 -18.04 -5.95 10.24
C GLY A 202 -17.11 -4.80 9.81
N SER A 203 -16.80 -4.73 8.52
CA SER A 203 -15.97 -3.68 7.94
C SER A 203 -16.65 -2.31 7.99
N LEU A 204 -17.93 -2.23 7.62
CA LEU A 204 -18.73 -1.00 7.75
C LEU A 204 -18.81 -0.52 9.20
N ARG A 205 -19.03 -1.44 10.15
CA ARG A 205 -19.09 -1.12 11.58
C ARG A 205 -17.76 -0.59 12.10
N TYR A 206 -16.63 -1.18 11.69
CA TYR A 206 -15.32 -0.66 12.05
C TYR A 206 -15.12 0.75 11.51
N LEU A 207 -15.38 0.98 10.22
CA LEU A 207 -15.23 2.31 9.61
C LEU A 207 -16.11 3.36 10.29
N ALA A 208 -17.34 3.02 10.68
CA ALA A 208 -18.24 3.92 11.39
C ALA A 208 -17.71 4.37 12.78
N THR A 209 -16.71 3.67 13.34
CA THR A 209 -16.04 4.07 14.59
C THR A 209 -14.78 4.91 14.37
N ARG A 210 -14.38 5.14 13.12
CA ARG A 210 -13.18 5.90 12.77
C ARG A 210 -13.52 7.34 12.41
N GLU A 211 -12.62 8.24 12.80
CA GLU A 211 -12.55 9.59 12.28
C GLU A 211 -11.40 9.63 11.28
N ILE A 212 -11.71 9.44 9.99
CA ILE A 212 -10.71 9.30 8.92
C ILE A 212 -9.77 10.52 8.85
N GLU A 213 -10.31 11.72 9.02
CA GLU A 213 -9.51 12.98 9.04
C GLU A 213 -8.53 13.01 10.23
N THR A 214 -8.99 12.57 11.41
CA THR A 214 -8.14 12.45 12.60
C THR A 214 -7.03 11.43 12.38
N ASP A 215 -7.35 10.27 11.78
CA ASP A 215 -6.39 9.22 11.46
C ASP A 215 -5.33 9.67 10.46
N LEU A 216 -5.77 10.41 9.43
CA LEU A 216 -4.89 11.04 8.45
C LEU A 216 -3.92 12.02 9.13
N ALA A 217 -4.42 12.87 10.02
CA ALA A 217 -3.60 13.83 10.76
C ALA A 217 -2.59 13.16 11.69
N ILE A 218 -2.97 12.05 12.34
CA ILE A 218 -2.05 11.24 13.18
C ILE A 218 -0.93 10.66 12.32
N ILE A 219 -1.26 10.01 11.20
CA ILE A 219 -0.24 9.42 10.32
C ILE A 219 0.68 10.51 9.79
N HIS A 220 0.14 11.66 9.37
CA HIS A 220 0.95 12.78 8.90
C HIS A 220 1.96 13.24 9.96
N ARG A 221 1.52 13.35 11.22
CA ARG A 221 2.41 13.68 12.35
C ARG A 221 3.49 12.62 12.55
N HIS A 222 3.11 11.34 12.61
CA HIS A 222 4.06 10.23 12.81
C HIS A 222 5.14 10.20 11.73
N ARG A 223 4.73 10.38 10.47
CA ARG A 223 5.65 10.45 9.34
C ARG A 223 6.62 11.63 9.46
N LYS A 224 6.12 12.80 9.86
CA LYS A 224 6.95 13.99 10.08
C LYS A 224 7.96 13.75 11.20
N THR A 225 7.56 13.16 12.31
CA THR A 225 8.47 12.83 13.42
C THR A 225 9.57 11.86 12.97
N ILE A 226 9.21 10.82 12.22
CA ILE A 226 10.17 9.86 11.65
C ILE A 226 11.12 10.57 10.68
N ALA A 227 10.59 11.43 9.81
CA ALA A 227 11.35 12.20 8.85
C ALA A 227 12.41 13.07 9.54
N ASP A 228 11.98 13.85 10.52
CA ASP A 228 12.81 14.80 11.25
C ASP A 228 13.89 14.06 12.08
N ALA A 229 13.56 12.90 12.67
CA ALA A 229 14.50 12.12 13.49
C ALA A 229 15.59 11.42 12.68
N LEU A 230 15.31 11.05 11.43
CA LEU A 230 16.19 10.25 10.58
C LEU A 230 16.91 11.09 9.50
N ALA A 231 16.67 12.39 9.47
CA ALA A 231 17.22 13.31 8.46
C ALA A 231 18.75 13.21 8.33
N ASP A 232 19.45 12.99 9.45
CA ASP A 232 20.92 12.96 9.50
C ASP A 232 21.52 11.54 9.40
N THR A 233 20.70 10.49 9.42
CA THR A 233 21.17 9.10 9.58
C THR A 233 20.94 8.20 8.37
N VAL A 234 20.00 8.54 7.48
CA VAL A 234 19.70 7.68 6.32
C VAL A 234 20.61 8.02 5.14
N CYS A 235 21.31 7.00 4.65
CA CYS A 235 22.51 7.10 3.81
C CYS A 235 22.28 7.42 2.32
N GLU A 236 21.05 7.38 1.79
CA GLU A 236 20.82 7.59 0.35
C GLU A 236 19.54 8.41 0.14
N ASP A 237 19.61 9.40 -0.77
CA ASP A 237 18.58 10.38 -1.14
C ASP A 237 17.17 9.94 -0.75
N ASN A 238 16.74 10.48 0.39
CA ASN A 238 15.55 10.04 1.10
C ASN A 238 14.29 10.38 0.30
N CYS A 239 13.60 9.35 -0.20
CA CYS A 239 12.18 9.42 -0.53
C CYS A 239 11.32 9.46 0.73
N ILE A 240 11.69 10.25 1.75
CA ILE A 240 10.81 10.55 2.87
C ILE A 240 9.67 11.40 2.30
N GLY A 241 8.66 10.68 1.81
CA GLY A 241 7.67 11.22 0.90
C GLY A 241 6.83 12.28 1.59
N ASP A 242 6.57 13.35 0.84
CA ASP A 242 5.53 14.36 1.04
C ASP A 242 4.09 13.80 1.10
N GLY A 243 3.95 12.50 0.86
CA GLY A 243 2.71 11.75 0.86
C GLY A 243 2.25 11.22 2.23
N VAL A 244 1.04 10.68 2.26
CA VAL A 244 0.49 9.92 3.40
C VAL A 244 0.05 8.54 2.91
N GLY A 245 0.65 7.49 3.47
CA GLY A 245 0.45 6.13 3.03
C GLY A 245 0.83 5.09 4.09
N ILE A 246 1.08 3.87 3.63
CA ILE A 246 1.22 2.68 4.48
C ILE A 246 2.49 2.66 5.35
N ALA A 247 3.52 3.39 4.94
CA ALA A 247 4.82 3.43 5.58
C ALA A 247 5.64 4.62 5.05
N VAL A 248 6.64 5.05 5.81
CA VAL A 248 7.71 5.93 5.30
C VAL A 248 8.77 5.04 4.64
N PRO A 249 8.97 5.11 3.31
CA PRO A 249 10.01 4.33 2.67
C PRO A 249 11.39 4.97 2.93
N ILE A 250 12.38 4.12 3.20
CA ILE A 250 13.80 4.48 3.27
C ILE A 250 14.60 3.56 2.34
N ARG A 251 15.79 4.01 1.95
CA ARG A 251 16.75 3.19 1.19
C ARG A 251 18.01 2.95 2.00
N ALA A 252 18.50 1.73 1.97
CA ALA A 252 19.73 1.33 2.65
C ALA A 252 20.53 0.36 1.79
N ALA A 253 21.81 0.66 1.54
CA ALA A 253 22.71 -0.23 0.80
C ALA A 253 22.85 -1.62 1.44
N ALA A 254 22.91 -1.67 2.78
CA ALA A 254 22.95 -2.91 3.56
C ALA A 254 21.55 -3.29 4.11
N ARG A 255 20.51 -3.19 3.26
CA ARG A 255 19.10 -3.35 3.62
C ARG A 255 18.81 -4.55 4.52
N ASP A 256 19.24 -5.74 4.11
CA ASP A 256 18.93 -6.99 4.82
C ASP A 256 19.64 -7.07 6.18
N ALA A 257 20.87 -6.54 6.28
CA ALA A 257 21.61 -6.48 7.54
C ALA A 257 20.94 -5.50 8.52
N LEU A 258 20.55 -4.31 8.04
CA LEU A 258 19.79 -3.33 8.82
C LEU A 258 18.47 -3.93 9.33
N ARG A 259 17.72 -4.59 8.45
CA ARG A 259 16.47 -5.27 8.80
C ARG A 259 16.66 -6.36 9.85
N GLN A 260 17.71 -7.17 9.73
CA GLN A 260 18.02 -8.23 10.68
C GLN A 260 18.37 -7.66 12.06
N ARG A 261 19.26 -6.66 12.10
CA ARG A 261 19.67 -6.02 13.36
C ARG A 261 18.51 -5.29 14.04
N ALA A 262 17.70 -4.54 13.28
CA ALA A 262 16.50 -3.90 13.80
C ALA A 262 15.51 -4.90 14.40
N ALA A 263 15.39 -6.10 13.80
CA ALA A 263 14.50 -7.15 14.30
C ALA A 263 14.94 -7.73 15.66
N GLU A 264 16.25 -7.80 15.93
CA GLU A 264 16.79 -8.20 17.26
C GLU A 264 16.37 -7.23 18.36
N ASP A 265 16.17 -5.96 18.00
CA ASP A 265 15.67 -4.88 18.85
C ASP A 265 14.12 -4.77 18.79
N GLY A 266 13.42 -5.77 18.26
CA GLY A 266 11.95 -5.79 18.22
C GLY A 266 11.32 -4.88 17.16
N VAL A 267 12.12 -4.27 16.29
CA VAL A 267 11.65 -3.40 15.21
C VAL A 267 11.46 -4.20 13.90
N PHE A 268 10.21 -4.28 13.45
CA PHE A 268 9.88 -4.95 12.20
C PHE A 268 9.87 -3.97 11.02
N LEU A 269 10.78 -4.18 10.06
CA LEU A 269 10.90 -3.37 8.85
C LEU A 269 10.50 -4.18 7.60
N PRO A 270 9.27 -4.03 7.08
CA PRO A 270 8.84 -4.72 5.86
C PRO A 270 9.57 -4.24 4.60
N VAL A 271 9.50 -5.07 3.56
CA VAL A 271 9.97 -4.79 2.19
C VAL A 271 8.78 -4.91 1.24
N HIS A 272 8.58 -3.90 0.41
CA HIS A 272 7.52 -3.86 -0.61
C HIS A 272 8.17 -3.85 -1.98
N TRP A 273 8.36 -4.99 -2.66
CA TRP A 273 7.69 -6.29 -2.47
C TRP A 273 8.67 -7.46 -2.64
N PRO A 274 8.27 -8.71 -2.30
CA PRO A 274 9.05 -9.89 -2.68
C PRO A 274 9.39 -9.89 -4.18
N VAL A 275 10.57 -10.39 -4.54
CA VAL A 275 11.04 -10.40 -5.92
C VAL A 275 10.16 -11.30 -6.79
N HIS A 276 9.85 -10.82 -8.00
CA HIS A 276 9.27 -11.61 -9.07
C HIS A 276 9.89 -11.18 -10.41
N ASP A 277 9.41 -11.77 -11.50
CA ASP A 277 10.01 -11.63 -12.82
C ASP A 277 10.01 -10.19 -13.37
N LEU A 278 8.92 -9.42 -13.25
CA LEU A 278 8.92 -8.02 -13.73
C LEU A 278 9.96 -7.15 -12.99
N ILE A 279 10.08 -7.33 -11.67
CA ILE A 279 11.11 -6.64 -10.87
C ILE A 279 12.51 -7.03 -11.34
N SER A 280 12.72 -8.31 -11.64
CA SER A 280 14.04 -8.84 -12.05
C SER A 280 14.49 -8.34 -13.42
N LEU A 281 13.56 -7.91 -14.28
CA LEU A 281 13.84 -7.45 -15.64
C LEU A 281 14.13 -5.94 -15.72
N SER A 282 13.85 -5.18 -14.66
CA SER A 282 14.08 -3.73 -14.63
C SER A 282 15.20 -3.37 -13.64
N PRO A 283 16.28 -2.73 -14.10
CA PRO A 283 17.35 -2.28 -13.22
C PRO A 283 16.86 -1.36 -12.10
N MET A 284 15.89 -0.49 -12.38
CA MET A 284 15.34 0.43 -11.38
C MET A 284 14.45 -0.29 -10.37
N ALA A 285 13.57 -1.19 -10.84
CA ALA A 285 12.74 -2.00 -9.95
C ALA A 285 13.59 -2.92 -9.06
N ALA A 286 14.64 -3.52 -9.63
CA ALA A 286 15.60 -4.34 -8.89
C ALA A 286 16.39 -3.53 -7.86
N HIS A 287 16.80 -2.30 -8.21
CA HIS A 287 17.45 -1.38 -7.27
C HIS A 287 16.53 -1.06 -6.09
N TRP A 288 15.28 -0.65 -6.35
CA TRP A 288 14.28 -0.41 -5.31
C TRP A 288 14.05 -1.65 -4.43
N HIS A 289 13.86 -2.83 -5.03
CA HIS A 289 13.71 -4.06 -4.28
C HIS A 289 14.91 -4.35 -3.36
N ALA A 290 16.12 -4.06 -3.82
CA ALA A 290 17.35 -4.35 -3.08
C ALA A 290 17.59 -3.39 -1.90
N THR A 291 17.14 -2.14 -2.01
CA THR A 291 17.48 -1.08 -1.04
C THR A 291 16.32 -0.65 -0.16
N GLU A 292 15.06 -0.86 -0.56
CA GLU A 292 13.89 -0.35 0.16
C GLU A 292 13.62 -1.08 1.48
N LEU A 293 13.28 -0.27 2.49
CA LEU A 293 12.61 -0.67 3.72
C LEU A 293 11.48 0.29 4.01
N SER A 294 10.43 -0.26 4.60
CA SER A 294 9.25 0.50 4.99
C SER A 294 9.21 0.68 6.50
N LEU A 295 9.20 1.93 6.96
CA LEU A 295 8.95 2.27 8.37
C LEU A 295 7.44 2.37 8.59
N PRO A 296 6.81 1.43 9.32
CA PRO A 296 5.36 1.41 9.43
C PRO A 296 4.83 2.69 10.10
N THR A 297 3.66 3.15 9.67
CA THR A 297 2.95 4.26 10.34
C THR A 297 1.49 3.88 10.48
N LEU A 298 1.03 3.74 11.73
CA LEU A 298 -0.35 3.35 12.02
C LEU A 298 -1.07 4.45 12.82
N PRO A 299 -2.37 4.68 12.57
CA PRO A 299 -3.13 5.69 13.31
C PRO A 299 -3.35 5.31 14.78
N THR A 300 -3.08 4.05 15.15
CA THR A 300 -3.23 3.55 16.52
C THR A 300 -1.96 3.66 17.35
N TRP A 301 -0.84 4.10 16.77
CA TRP A 301 0.42 4.27 17.49
C TRP A 301 0.41 5.54 18.35
N SER A 302 0.96 5.45 19.56
CA SER A 302 1.23 6.61 20.40
C SER A 302 2.49 7.35 19.94
N GLU A 303 2.75 8.52 20.53
CA GLU A 303 4.02 9.24 20.32
C GLU A 303 5.21 8.42 20.86
N ASP A 304 5.03 7.65 21.93
CA ASP A 304 6.05 6.75 22.48
C ASP A 304 6.41 5.62 21.51
N ASP A 305 5.43 5.04 20.80
CA ASP A 305 5.67 3.99 19.80
C ASP A 305 6.56 4.52 18.66
N VAL A 306 6.30 5.76 18.20
CA VAL A 306 7.09 6.43 17.16
C VAL A 306 8.47 6.80 17.67
N GLY A 307 8.56 7.33 18.90
CA GLY A 307 9.84 7.66 19.54
C GLY A 307 10.74 6.42 19.67
N TYR A 308 10.18 5.29 20.13
CA TYR A 308 10.90 4.02 20.21
C TYR A 308 11.43 3.56 18.86
N LEU A 309 10.62 3.65 17.79
CA LEU A 309 11.05 3.31 16.44
C LEU A 309 12.25 4.17 16.01
N CYS A 310 12.17 5.49 16.21
CA CYS A 310 13.24 6.43 15.85
C CYS A 310 14.52 6.15 16.64
N ASP A 311 14.42 6.00 17.96
CA ASP A 311 15.57 5.76 18.84
C ASP A 311 16.29 4.46 18.49
N ARG A 312 15.54 3.37 18.29
CA ARG A 312 16.10 2.06 17.94
C ARG A 312 16.75 2.10 16.56
N LEU A 313 16.08 2.68 15.58
CA LEU A 313 16.63 2.74 14.22
C LEU A 313 17.87 3.63 14.15
N GLY A 314 17.87 4.78 14.84
CA GLY A 314 19.04 5.66 14.94
C GLY A 314 20.24 4.97 15.59
N ALA A 315 20.01 4.19 16.66
CA ALA A 315 21.06 3.41 17.30
C ALA A 315 21.66 2.35 16.35
N VAL A 316 20.81 1.58 15.67
CA VAL A 316 21.26 0.54 14.72
C VAL A 316 22.03 1.16 13.54
N LEU A 317 21.55 2.27 12.99
CA LEU A 317 22.24 2.98 11.91
C LEU A 317 23.61 3.51 12.37
N GLY A 318 23.69 4.01 13.61
CA GLY A 318 24.95 4.45 14.23
C GLY A 318 25.95 3.30 14.43
N GLU A 319 25.49 2.13 14.88
CA GLU A 319 26.30 0.92 15.01
C GLU A 319 26.85 0.43 13.66
N MET A 320 26.04 0.50 12.61
CA MET A 320 26.43 0.04 11.26
C MET A 320 27.37 1.01 10.53
N ALA A 321 27.41 2.27 10.93
CA ALA A 321 28.28 3.30 10.35
C ALA A 321 29.68 3.37 11.01
N ALA A 322 29.84 2.78 12.19
CA ALA A 322 31.09 2.75 12.98
C ALA A 322 32.00 1.58 12.60
#